data_AF-A0ABD7G0H3-F1
#
_entry.id   AF-A0ABD7G0H3-F1
#
_cell.length_a   1.000
_cell.length_b   1.000
_cell.length_c   1.000
_cell.angle_alpha   90.00
_cell.angle_beta   90.00
_cell.angle_gamma   90.00
#
_symmetry.space_group_name_H-M   'P 1'
#
loop_
_entity.id
_entity.type
_entity.pdbx_description
1 polymer ?
#
loop_
_entity_poly.entity_id
_entity_poly.type
_entity_poly.pdbx_seq_one_letter_code
_entity_poly.pdbx_strand_id
1 'polypeptide(L)'
;MSQELAISHYSRQWLGQIAANAKITPTSSGQRWLVHLTPDSQQASTVTLQVRGSGVQWQLLSLTNAEDWHTMSQPRDEICIDPERHCFWHCQAGPVPLNEQPRVLANFLADLQRICIHRGYAVASDPIPDKETEDD
;
A
#
# COMPACT_ATOMS: atom_id res chain seq x y z
N MET A 1 7.88 -10.38 14.60
CA MET A 1 8.59 -9.10 14.34
C MET A 1 7.63 -8.18 13.62
N SER A 2 7.66 -6.86 13.85
CA SER A 2 6.67 -5.94 13.26
C SER A 2 6.77 -5.97 11.73
N GLN A 3 5.76 -6.55 11.08
CA GLN A 3 5.58 -6.65 9.62
C GLN A 3 5.08 -5.32 9.01
N GLU A 4 5.26 -4.19 9.70
CA GLU A 4 4.84 -2.87 9.23
C GLU A 4 5.98 -2.22 8.43
N LEU A 5 5.61 -1.58 7.32
CA LEU A 5 6.51 -0.72 6.56
C LEU A 5 6.81 0.56 7.34
N ALA A 6 8.10 0.89 7.44
CA ALA A 6 8.55 2.11 8.08
C ALA A 6 8.17 3.35 7.24
N ILE A 7 7.04 3.96 7.56
CA ILE A 7 6.53 5.16 6.87
C ILE A 7 6.58 6.40 7.75
N SER A 8 6.65 7.57 7.11
CA SER A 8 6.70 8.86 7.80
C SER A 8 5.41 9.16 8.55
N HIS A 9 5.46 10.11 9.50
CA HIS A 9 4.26 10.60 10.19
C HIS A 9 3.21 11.14 9.21
N TYR A 10 3.63 11.90 8.19
CA TYR A 10 2.74 12.45 7.17
C TYR A 10 2.05 11.34 6.35
N SER A 11 2.81 10.31 5.97
CA SER A 11 2.26 9.16 5.25
C SER A 11 1.27 8.38 6.11
N ARG A 12 1.51 8.23 7.44
CA ARG A 12 0.54 7.62 8.36
C ARG A 12 -0.75 8.43 8.48
N GLN A 13 -0.65 9.76 8.60
CA GLN A 13 -1.84 10.61 8.65
C GLN A 13 -2.67 10.50 7.37
N TRP A 14 -1.99 10.49 6.21
CA TRP A 14 -2.65 10.30 4.93
C TRP A 14 -3.27 8.91 4.78
N LEU A 15 -2.62 7.86 5.30
CA LEU A 15 -3.19 6.51 5.35
C LEU A 15 -4.52 6.46 6.12
N GLY A 16 -4.61 7.19 7.25
CA GLY A 16 -5.87 7.32 8.00
C GLY A 16 -6.96 8.06 7.22
N GLN A 17 -6.61 9.07 6.42
CA GLN A 17 -7.56 9.75 5.54
C GLN A 17 -8.07 8.83 4.42
N ILE A 18 -7.17 8.07 3.81
CA ILE A 18 -7.50 7.06 2.79
C ILE A 18 -8.47 6.02 3.37
N ALA A 19 -8.16 5.48 4.55
CA ALA A 19 -9.01 4.48 5.19
C ALA A 19 -10.40 5.03 5.53
N ALA A 20 -10.48 6.29 5.97
CA ALA A 20 -11.75 6.97 6.19
C ALA A 20 -12.55 7.15 4.88
N ASN A 21 -11.89 7.54 3.78
CA ASN A 21 -12.52 7.68 2.47
C ASN A 21 -12.97 6.34 1.88
N ALA A 22 -12.26 5.25 2.21
CA ALA A 22 -12.66 3.89 1.93
C ALA A 22 -13.81 3.38 2.83
N LYS A 23 -14.30 4.21 3.77
CA LYS A 23 -15.35 3.89 4.74
C LYS A 23 -15.00 2.71 5.65
N ILE A 24 -13.71 2.51 5.92
CA ILE A 24 -13.24 1.45 6.81
C ILE A 24 -13.44 1.89 8.26
N THR A 25 -14.15 1.07 9.03
CA THR A 25 -14.33 1.26 10.47
C THR A 25 -13.86 0.00 11.19
N PRO A 26 -12.66 0.00 11.82
CA PRO A 26 -12.20 -1.14 12.59
C PRO A 26 -13.15 -1.42 13.76
N THR A 27 -13.68 -2.64 13.81
CA THR A 27 -14.51 -3.12 14.92
C THR A 27 -13.67 -3.75 16.02
N SER A 28 -12.44 -4.16 15.70
CA SER A 28 -11.46 -4.71 16.65
C SER A 28 -10.05 -4.28 16.27
N SER A 29 -9.13 -4.35 17.24
CA SER A 29 -7.71 -4.07 16.99
C SER A 29 -7.09 -5.18 16.14
N GLY A 30 -6.37 -4.81 15.10
CA GLY A 30 -5.58 -5.76 14.31
C GLY A 30 -6.22 -6.21 13.00
N GLN A 31 -7.48 -5.85 12.75
CA GLN A 31 -8.16 -6.12 11.49
C GLN A 31 -7.39 -5.54 10.31
N ARG A 32 -7.46 -6.25 9.18
CA ARG A 32 -6.72 -5.93 7.96
C ARG A 32 -7.65 -5.69 6.78
N TRP A 33 -7.23 -4.81 5.89
CA TRP A 33 -7.94 -4.52 4.65
C TRP A 33 -6.95 -4.40 3.50
N LEU A 34 -7.42 -4.74 2.30
CA LEU A 34 -6.87 -4.23 1.07
C LEU A 34 -7.56 -2.90 0.76
N VAL A 35 -6.77 -1.89 0.40
CA VAL A 35 -7.26 -0.60 -0.05
C VAL A 35 -6.73 -0.34 -1.45
N HIS A 36 -7.65 -0.18 -2.40
CA HIS A 36 -7.34 0.05 -3.80
C HIS A 36 -7.50 1.54 -4.09
N LEU A 37 -6.38 2.21 -4.35
CA LEU A 37 -6.31 3.62 -4.72
C LEU A 37 -6.11 3.74 -6.22
N THR A 38 -7.06 4.34 -6.93
CA THR A 38 -6.93 4.63 -8.36
C THR A 38 -6.81 6.15 -8.52
N PRO A 39 -5.59 6.69 -8.71
CA PRO A 39 -5.41 8.12 -8.89
C PRO A 39 -6.09 8.60 -10.18
N ASP A 40 -6.67 9.80 -10.18
CA ASP A 40 -7.28 10.39 -11.37
C ASP A 40 -6.21 10.93 -12.34
N SER A 41 -5.50 10.01 -12.98
CA SER A 41 -4.42 10.30 -13.92
C SER A 41 -4.39 9.22 -14.98
N GLN A 42 -4.37 9.62 -16.26
CA GLN A 42 -4.33 8.69 -17.41
C GLN A 42 -3.14 7.72 -17.40
N GLN A 43 -2.10 8.02 -16.62
CA GLN A 43 -0.85 7.24 -16.56
C GLN A 43 -0.68 6.50 -15.22
N ALA A 44 -1.57 6.69 -14.24
CA ALA A 44 -1.40 6.11 -12.92
C ALA A 44 -2.14 4.75 -12.82
N SER A 45 -1.40 3.71 -12.46
CA SER A 45 -1.97 2.42 -12.10
C SER A 45 -2.64 2.46 -10.74
N THR A 46 -3.60 1.57 -10.52
CA THR A 46 -4.19 1.35 -9.20
C THR A 46 -3.12 0.85 -8.24
N VAL A 47 -3.00 1.49 -7.08
CA VAL A 47 -2.13 1.05 -6.00
C VAL A 47 -2.97 0.31 -4.96
N THR A 48 -2.62 -0.93 -4.70
CA THR A 48 -3.20 -1.73 -3.62
C THR A 48 -2.32 -1.61 -2.38
N LEU A 49 -2.92 -1.19 -1.27
CA LEU A 49 -2.29 -1.09 0.05
C LEU A 49 -2.90 -2.14 0.96
N GLN A 50 -2.07 -2.96 1.61
CA GLN A 50 -2.54 -3.75 2.74
C GLN A 50 -2.35 -2.95 4.02
N VAL A 51 -3.44 -2.68 4.71
CA VAL A 51 -3.44 -1.86 5.93
C VAL A 51 -3.95 -2.65 7.11
N ARG A 52 -3.52 -2.24 8.30
CA ARG A 52 -4.02 -2.75 9.59
C ARG A 52 -4.47 -1.59 10.46
N GLY A 53 -5.68 -1.70 11.00
CA GLY A 53 -6.28 -0.71 11.88
C GLY A 53 -6.22 -1.13 13.35
N SER A 54 -5.92 -0.18 14.24
CA SER A 54 -6.12 -0.32 15.68
C SER A 54 -6.65 1.00 16.24
N GLY A 55 -7.98 1.09 16.38
CA GLY A 55 -8.65 2.36 16.70
C GLY A 55 -8.36 3.42 15.64
N VAL A 56 -7.72 4.52 16.06
CA VAL A 56 -7.35 5.65 15.16
C VAL A 56 -5.99 5.49 14.50
N GLN A 57 -5.23 4.45 14.85
CA GLN A 57 -3.90 4.22 14.30
C GLN A 57 -3.94 3.24 13.12
N TRP A 58 -3.26 3.61 12.05
CA TRP A 58 -3.17 2.85 10.81
C TRP A 58 -1.72 2.47 10.53
N GLN A 59 -1.52 1.20 10.21
CA GLN A 59 -0.24 0.63 9.82
C GLN A 59 -0.30 0.17 8.37
N LEU A 60 0.77 0.41 7.61
CA LEU A 60 0.93 -0.12 6.26
C LEU A 60 1.76 -1.40 6.32
N LEU A 61 1.23 -2.50 5.78
CA LEU A 61 1.87 -3.81 5.82
C LEU A 61 2.59 -4.13 4.51
N SER A 62 1.91 -3.87 3.39
CA SER A 62 2.46 -4.07 2.05
C SER A 62 1.83 -3.07 1.08
N LEU A 63 2.48 -2.86 -0.06
CA LEU A 63 1.91 -2.12 -1.18
C LEU A 63 2.34 -2.72 -2.51
N THR A 64 1.48 -2.58 -3.51
CA THR A 64 1.82 -2.90 -4.90
C THR A 64 0.99 -2.08 -5.86
N ASN A 65 1.58 -1.66 -6.97
CA ASN A 65 0.84 -1.19 -8.15
C ASN A 65 1.17 -2.03 -9.39
N ALA A 66 1.83 -3.17 -9.18
CA ALA A 66 2.11 -4.12 -10.23
C ALA A 66 0.81 -4.71 -10.76
N GLU A 67 0.64 -4.59 -12.08
CA GLU A 67 -0.45 -5.20 -12.81
C GLU A 67 -0.05 -6.61 -13.31
N ASP A 68 -1.00 -7.34 -13.91
CA ASP A 68 -0.72 -8.66 -14.46
C ASP A 68 0.33 -8.63 -15.57
N TRP A 69 1.00 -9.75 -15.80
CA TRP A 69 2.15 -9.89 -16.72
C TRP A 69 1.93 -9.33 -18.15
N HIS A 70 0.69 -9.17 -18.60
CA HIS A 70 0.35 -8.60 -19.89
C HIS A 70 0.75 -7.12 -20.05
N THR A 71 0.88 -6.37 -18.96
CA THR A 71 1.22 -4.94 -18.96
C THR A 71 2.69 -4.65 -18.63
N MET A 72 3.48 -5.66 -18.27
CA MET A 72 4.93 -5.55 -17.99
C MET A 72 5.78 -5.07 -19.19
N SER A 73 5.21 -5.04 -20.40
CA SER A 73 5.83 -4.44 -21.58
C SER A 73 5.70 -2.91 -21.66
N GLN A 74 4.85 -2.31 -20.82
CA GLN A 74 4.68 -0.87 -20.74
C GLN A 74 5.76 -0.27 -19.82
N PRO A 75 6.31 0.90 -20.16
CA PRO A 75 7.28 1.60 -19.31
C PRO A 75 6.55 2.28 -18.14
N ARG A 76 6.01 1.47 -17.23
CA ARG A 76 5.33 1.93 -16.01
C ARG A 76 6.22 1.71 -14.80
N ASP A 77 6.10 2.62 -13.85
CA ASP A 77 6.75 2.55 -12.55
C ASP A 77 5.99 1.54 -11.69
N GLU A 78 6.28 0.25 -11.81
CA GLU A 78 5.63 -0.78 -10.99
C GLU A 78 6.51 -1.15 -9.80
N ILE A 79 5.89 -1.38 -8.66
CA ILE A 79 6.56 -1.72 -7.42
C ILE A 79 5.74 -2.77 -6.67
N CYS A 80 6.44 -3.68 -6.00
CA CYS A 80 5.85 -4.54 -4.98
C CYS A 80 6.74 -4.55 -3.75
N ILE A 81 6.13 -4.21 -2.62
CA ILE A 81 6.75 -4.19 -1.32
C ILE A 81 5.87 -5.01 -0.38
N ASP A 82 6.34 -6.21 -0.02
CA ASP A 82 5.69 -7.13 0.90
C ASP A 82 6.76 -7.78 1.80
N PRO A 83 6.95 -7.26 3.04
CA PRO A 83 7.88 -7.82 4.00
C PRO A 83 7.58 -9.26 4.39
N GLU A 84 6.31 -9.68 4.39
CA GLU A 84 5.91 -11.05 4.75
C GLU A 84 6.37 -12.05 3.70
N ARG A 85 6.31 -11.66 2.43
CA ARG A 85 6.79 -12.47 1.29
C ARG A 85 8.25 -12.21 0.90
N HIS A 86 8.99 -11.42 1.69
CA HIS A 86 10.34 -10.95 1.35
C HIS A 86 10.43 -10.31 -0.05
N CYS A 87 9.38 -9.62 -0.46
CA CYS A 87 9.24 -9.03 -1.77
C CYS A 87 9.56 -7.53 -1.69
N PHE A 88 10.63 -7.11 -2.33
CA PHE A 88 10.95 -5.69 -2.51
C PHE A 88 11.58 -5.53 -3.89
N TRP A 89 10.76 -5.22 -4.88
CA TRP A 89 11.23 -5.00 -6.24
C TRP A 89 10.52 -3.83 -6.89
N HIS A 90 11.22 -3.29 -7.88
CA HIS A 90 10.79 -2.17 -8.70
C HIS A 90 11.01 -2.59 -10.15
N CYS A 91 9.93 -2.57 -10.94
CA CYS A 91 9.93 -3.12 -12.29
C CYS A 91 10.99 -2.45 -13.16
N GLN A 92 11.58 -3.22 -14.06
CA GLN A 92 12.73 -2.80 -14.88
C GLN A 92 14.04 -2.50 -14.11
N ALA A 93 14.02 -2.46 -12.77
CA ALA A 93 15.21 -2.34 -11.92
C ALA A 93 15.54 -3.64 -11.14
N GLY A 94 14.57 -4.55 -10.99
CA GLY A 94 14.75 -5.80 -10.25
C GLY A 94 14.58 -5.63 -8.72
N PRO A 95 15.16 -6.52 -7.90
CA PRO A 95 15.12 -6.40 -6.45
C PRO A 95 15.77 -5.10 -5.96
N VAL A 96 15.12 -4.40 -5.04
CA VAL A 96 15.64 -3.15 -4.46
C VAL A 96 16.64 -3.49 -3.34
N PRO A 97 17.90 -3.01 -3.40
CA PRO A 97 18.88 -3.22 -2.33
C PRO A 97 18.36 -2.74 -0.97
N LEU A 98 18.67 -3.48 0.10
CA LEU A 98 18.14 -3.23 1.46
C LEU A 98 18.36 -1.78 1.94
N ASN A 99 19.51 -1.18 1.63
CA ASN A 99 19.85 0.19 1.99
C ASN A 99 19.06 1.25 1.21
N GLU A 100 18.44 0.88 0.08
CA GLU A 100 17.65 1.77 -0.76
C GLU A 100 16.15 1.66 -0.51
N GLN A 101 15.68 0.54 0.06
CA GLN A 101 14.26 0.28 0.31
C GLN A 101 13.53 1.41 1.05
N PRO A 102 14.08 2.02 2.12
CA PRO A 102 13.40 3.13 2.81
C PRO A 102 13.22 4.35 1.91
N ARG A 103 14.22 4.66 1.06
CA ARG A 103 14.18 5.80 0.14
C ARG A 103 13.16 5.56 -0.98
N VAL A 104 13.16 4.36 -1.57
CA VAL A 104 12.21 3.99 -2.63
C VAL A 104 10.77 4.04 -2.12
N LEU A 105 10.50 3.44 -0.95
CA LEU A 105 9.20 3.48 -0.30
C LEU A 105 8.73 4.93 -0.01
N ALA A 106 9.61 5.75 0.57
CA ALA A 106 9.28 7.12 0.93
C ALA A 106 8.95 7.97 -0.31
N ASN A 107 9.74 7.84 -1.38
CA ASN A 107 9.53 8.56 -2.63
C ASN A 107 8.21 8.14 -3.29
N PHE A 108 7.95 6.84 -3.40
CA PHE A 108 6.73 6.32 -3.99
C PHE A 108 5.47 6.83 -3.25
N LEU A 109 5.46 6.75 -1.92
CA LEU A 109 4.34 7.25 -1.12
C LEU A 109 4.16 8.76 -1.24
N ALA A 110 5.25 9.53 -1.29
CA ALA A 110 5.18 10.98 -1.45
C ALA A 110 4.58 11.37 -2.81
N ASP A 111 4.99 10.71 -3.89
CA ASP A 111 4.44 10.96 -5.23
C ASP A 111 2.98 10.51 -5.35
N LEU A 112 2.64 9.33 -4.83
CA LEU A 112 1.27 8.85 -4.81
C LEU A 112 0.37 9.81 -4.03
N GLN A 113 0.79 10.23 -2.84
CA GLN A 113 0.08 11.21 -2.02
C GLN A 113 -0.12 12.53 -2.76
N ARG A 114 0.94 13.04 -3.40
CA ARG A 114 0.90 14.27 -4.19
C ARG A 114 -0.12 14.17 -5.34
N ILE A 115 -0.08 13.09 -6.12
CA ILE A 115 -1.02 12.89 -7.24
C ILE A 115 -2.46 12.84 -6.72
N CYS A 116 -2.73 12.02 -5.70
CA CYS A 116 -4.06 11.87 -5.11
C CYS A 116 -4.62 13.19 -4.56
N ILE A 117 -3.79 14.01 -3.90
CA ILE A 117 -4.21 15.31 -3.37
C ILE A 117 -4.52 16.30 -4.50
N HIS A 118 -3.69 16.35 -5.54
CA HIS A 118 -3.83 17.38 -6.58
C HIS A 118 -4.83 17.04 -7.67
N ARG A 119 -5.02 15.75 -7.95
CA ARG A 119 -5.91 15.30 -9.05
C ARG A 119 -7.16 14.60 -8.55
N GLY A 120 -7.18 14.16 -7.30
CA GLY A 120 -8.22 13.28 -6.79
C GLY A 120 -7.89 11.81 -7.05
N TYR A 121 -8.73 10.94 -6.51
CA TYR A 121 -8.62 9.49 -6.62
C TYR A 121 -9.95 8.82 -6.32
N ALA A 122 -10.15 7.64 -6.92
CA ALA A 122 -11.16 6.69 -6.48
C ALA A 122 -10.54 5.75 -5.43
N VAL A 123 -11.37 5.30 -4.48
CA VAL A 123 -10.94 4.35 -3.44
C VAL A 123 -11.98 3.25 -3.27
N ALA A 124 -11.50 2.02 -3.18
CA ALA A 124 -12.26 0.84 -2.78
C ALA A 124 -11.50 0.09 -1.69
N SER A 125 -12.19 -0.77 -0.94
CA SER A 125 -11.56 -1.61 0.07
C SER A 125 -12.24 -2.95 0.22
N ASP A 126 -11.43 -3.97 0.46
CA ASP A 126 -11.87 -5.33 0.72
C ASP A 126 -11.33 -5.79 2.08
N PRO A 127 -12.18 -6.30 3.00
CA PRO A 127 -11.70 -6.83 4.27
C PRO A 127 -10.87 -8.10 4.03
N ILE A 128 -9.74 -8.22 4.73
CA ILE A 128 -8.98 -9.46 4.80
C ILE A 128 -9.51 -10.22 6.02
N PRO A 129 -10.04 -11.44 5.86
CA PRO A 129 -10.47 -12.23 7.00
C PRO A 129 -9.28 -12.39 7.97
N ASP A 130 -9.50 -12.07 9.23
CA ASP A 130 -8.57 -12.49 10.27
C ASP A 130 -8.61 -14.02 10.26
N LYS A 131 -7.49 -14.66 9.93
CA LYS A 131 -7.34 -16.09 10.18
C LYS A 131 -7.35 -16.24 11.71
N GLU A 132 -8.53 -16.47 12.29
CA GLU A 132 -8.65 -17.09 13.61
C GLU A 132 -8.20 -18.55 13.46
N THR A 133 -7.14 -18.91 14.20
CA THR A 133 -6.90 -20.24 14.79
C THR A 133 -7.26 -21.46 13.93
N GLU A 134 -6.27 -21.99 13.20
CA GLU A 134 -6.21 -23.41 12.85
C GLU A 134 -4.74 -23.83 12.81
N ASP A 135 -4.21 -24.25 13.96
CA ASP A 135 -3.68 -25.61 14.17
C ASP A 135 -3.38 -25.78 15.67
N ASP A 136 -4.02 -26.80 16.27
CA ASP A 136 -3.76 -27.32 17.63
C ASP A 136 -2.34 -27.93 17.76
#